data_AF-A0A4R2QY29-F1
#
_entry.id   AF-A0A4R2QY29-F1
#
_cell.length_a   1.000
_cell.length_b   1.000
_cell.length_c   1.000
_cell.angle_alpha   90.00
_cell.angle_beta   90.00
_cell.angle_gamma   90.00
#
_symmetry.space_group_name_H-M   'P 1'
#
loop_
_entity.id
_entity.type
_entity.pdbx_description
1 polymer ?
#
loop_
_entity_poly.entity_id
_entity_poly.type
_entity_poly.pdbx_seq_one_letter_code
_entity_poly.pdbx_strand_id
1 'polypeptide(L)'
;MGALVADNAPAKRRLGRAGRGFLLGIVVGLLIGVGATFWTWQLKTNNGANADGQLACEVVARIKVDMLGPPGQEGDELTAHRWAAVRAAGNAAATQDGSYQPFAAAIDQANTELLNPAGPDRQKIANLIRTAKDRCLYR
;
A
#
# COMPACT_ATOMS: atom_id res chain seq x y z
N MET A 1 -54.93 -17.85 -59.08
CA MET A 1 -55.08 -17.51 -57.65
C MET A 1 -53.91 -18.17 -56.94
N GLY A 2 -52.80 -17.45 -56.66
CA GLY A 2 -52.49 -16.90 -55.32
C GLY A 2 -52.01 -18.04 -54.40
N ALA A 3 -50.83 -18.06 -53.76
CA ALA A 3 -49.99 -16.98 -53.30
C ALA A 3 -48.51 -17.40 -53.12
N LEU A 4 -47.69 -16.34 -53.13
CA LEU A 4 -46.28 -16.18 -52.80
C LEU A 4 -45.92 -16.52 -51.33
N VAL A 5 -44.69 -17.03 -51.11
CA VAL A 5 -43.65 -16.52 -50.16
C VAL A 5 -43.96 -16.67 -48.64
N ALA A 6 -43.05 -16.98 -47.70
CA ALA A 6 -41.59 -16.91 -47.60
C ALA A 6 -41.04 -18.05 -46.69
N ASP A 7 -39.92 -18.65 -47.09
CA ASP A 7 -39.01 -19.32 -46.16
C ASP A 7 -38.25 -18.27 -45.32
N ASN A 8 -38.41 -18.34 -44.00
CA ASN A 8 -37.61 -17.57 -43.04
C ASN A 8 -36.25 -18.25 -42.86
N ALA A 9 -35.23 -17.80 -43.59
CA ALA A 9 -33.83 -18.12 -43.26
C ALA A 9 -33.14 -16.87 -42.70
N PRO A 10 -32.68 -16.87 -41.43
CA PRO A 10 -31.89 -15.75 -40.92
C PRO A 10 -30.58 -15.66 -41.69
N ALA A 11 -30.35 -14.49 -42.29
CA ALA A 11 -29.15 -14.16 -43.03
C ALA A 11 -27.89 -14.53 -42.20
N LYS A 12 -27.17 -15.57 -42.63
CA LYS A 12 -25.79 -15.80 -42.20
C LYS A 12 -24.98 -14.59 -42.65
N ARG A 13 -24.82 -13.61 -41.76
CA ARG A 13 -23.93 -12.46 -41.96
C ARG A 13 -22.55 -13.03 -42.15
N ARG A 14 -22.10 -13.07 -43.41
CA ARG A 14 -20.70 -13.28 -43.77
C ARG A 14 -19.93 -12.13 -43.13
N LEU A 15 -19.37 -12.37 -41.95
CA LEU A 15 -18.40 -11.48 -41.34
C LEU A 15 -17.18 -11.52 -42.26
N GLY A 16 -17.15 -10.57 -43.21
CA GLY A 16 -16.08 -10.44 -44.17
C GLY A 16 -14.73 -10.35 -43.45
N ARG A 17 -13.67 -10.70 -44.17
CA ARG A 17 -12.26 -10.70 -43.74
C ARG A 17 -11.86 -9.45 -42.89
N ALA A 18 -12.52 -8.31 -43.13
CA ALA A 18 -12.40 -7.08 -42.36
C ALA A 18 -12.90 -7.16 -40.89
N GLY A 19 -14.04 -7.83 -40.62
CA GLY A 19 -14.57 -7.97 -39.26
C GLY A 19 -13.71 -8.88 -38.37
N ARG A 20 -13.02 -9.85 -38.98
CA ARG A 20 -12.08 -10.73 -38.28
C ARG A 20 -10.80 -9.99 -37.86
N GLY A 21 -10.31 -9.08 -38.71
CA GLY A 21 -9.18 -8.20 -38.39
C GLY A 21 -9.50 -7.21 -37.26
N PHE A 22 -10.70 -6.65 -37.26
CA PHE A 22 -11.13 -5.73 -36.20
C PHE A 22 -11.29 -6.42 -34.84
N LEU A 23 -11.89 -7.62 -34.81
CA LEU A 23 -11.99 -8.42 -33.59
C LEU A 23 -10.62 -8.84 -33.04
N LEU A 24 -9.67 -9.22 -33.90
CA LEU A 24 -8.29 -9.49 -33.49
C LEU A 24 -7.61 -8.25 -32.92
N GLY A 25 -7.82 -7.08 -33.54
CA GLY A 25 -7.30 -5.80 -33.02
C GLY A 25 -7.84 -5.46 -31.63
N ILE A 26 -9.14 -5.70 -31.38
CA ILE A 26 -9.76 -5.50 -30.07
C ILE A 26 -9.17 -6.45 -29.02
N VAL A 27 -9.01 -7.74 -29.36
CA VAL A 27 -8.45 -8.73 -28.42
C VAL A 27 -6.99 -8.40 -28.08
N VAL A 28 -6.18 -8.04 -29.07
CA VAL A 28 -4.79 -7.63 -28.84
C VAL A 28 -4.73 -6.34 -28.03
N GLY A 29 -5.58 -5.34 -28.34
CA GLY A 29 -5.69 -4.12 -27.57
C GLY A 29 -6.10 -4.35 -26.11
N LEU A 30 -7.03 -5.27 -25.86
CA LEU A 30 -7.43 -5.68 -24.51
C LEU A 30 -6.30 -6.41 -23.77
N LEU A 31 -5.58 -7.31 -24.43
CA LEU A 31 -4.46 -8.02 -23.80
C LEU A 31 -3.30 -7.09 -23.45
N ILE A 32 -3.01 -6.10 -24.30
CA ILE A 32 -1.99 -5.07 -24.02
C ILE A 32 -2.49 -4.12 -22.92
N GLY A 33 -3.76 -3.71 -22.95
CA GLY A 33 -4.34 -2.82 -21.93
C GLY A 33 -4.40 -3.45 -20.54
N VAL A 34 -4.84 -4.72 -20.44
CA VAL A 34 -4.89 -5.48 -19.18
C VAL A 34 -3.49 -5.88 -18.71
N GLY A 35 -2.60 -6.26 -19.64
CA GLY A 35 -1.20 -6.54 -19.34
C GLY A 35 -0.49 -5.31 -18.76
N ALA A 36 -0.69 -4.12 -19.35
CA ALA A 36 -0.07 -2.89 -18.87
C ALA A 36 -0.59 -2.47 -17.48
N THR A 37 -1.89 -2.65 -17.20
CA THR A 37 -2.42 -2.36 -15.85
C THR A 37 -1.91 -3.34 -14.81
N PHE A 38 -1.79 -4.63 -15.13
CA PHE A 38 -1.22 -5.62 -14.21
C PHE A 38 0.27 -5.35 -13.93
N TRP A 39 1.06 -5.04 -14.97
CA TRP A 39 2.48 -4.72 -14.83
C TRP A 39 2.74 -3.40 -14.11
N THR A 40 1.92 -2.37 -14.33
CA THR A 40 2.03 -1.10 -13.59
C THR A 40 1.66 -1.25 -12.11
N TRP A 41 0.73 -2.15 -11.78
CA TRP A 41 0.46 -2.52 -10.38
C TRP A 41 1.63 -3.29 -9.77
N GLN A 42 2.19 -4.27 -10.47
CA GLN A 42 3.36 -5.04 -10.03
C GLN A 42 4.62 -4.18 -9.84
N LEU A 43 4.86 -3.21 -10.72
CA LEU A 43 5.97 -2.25 -10.61
C LEU A 43 5.72 -1.23 -9.49
N LYS A 44 4.47 -0.86 -9.23
CA LYS A 44 4.12 -0.03 -8.07
C LYS A 44 4.22 -0.78 -6.74
N THR A 45 3.91 -2.07 -6.70
CA THR A 45 3.94 -2.85 -5.44
C THR A 45 5.35 -3.02 -4.88
N ASN A 46 6.38 -3.12 -5.71
CA ASN A 46 7.76 -3.19 -5.20
C ASN A 46 8.33 -1.83 -4.74
N ASN A 47 7.82 -0.71 -5.28
CA ASN A 47 8.23 0.62 -4.83
C ASN A 47 7.39 1.15 -3.65
N GLY A 48 6.18 0.61 -3.45
CA GLY A 48 5.29 0.99 -2.34
C GLY A 48 5.93 0.73 -0.99
N ALA A 49 6.43 -0.48 -0.76
CA ALA A 49 7.09 -0.85 0.48
C ALA A 49 8.29 0.04 0.83
N ASN A 50 9.11 0.39 -0.17
CA ASN A 50 10.25 1.29 0.04
C ASN A 50 9.81 2.74 0.29
N ALA A 51 8.79 3.24 -0.42
CA ALA A 51 8.27 4.57 -0.17
C ALA A 51 7.64 4.69 1.23
N ASP A 52 6.81 3.71 1.62
CA ASP A 52 6.19 3.64 2.94
C ASP A 52 7.25 3.48 4.05
N GLY A 53 8.25 2.63 3.81
CA GLY A 53 9.39 2.42 4.70
C GLY A 53 10.24 3.67 4.88
N GLN A 54 10.61 4.35 3.79
CA GLN A 54 11.38 5.60 3.84
C GLN A 54 10.60 6.71 4.54
N LEU A 55 9.30 6.86 4.26
CA LEU A 55 8.45 7.83 4.92
C LEU A 55 8.34 7.55 6.42
N ALA A 56 8.14 6.29 6.81
CA ALA A 56 8.11 5.89 8.22
C ALA A 56 9.45 6.18 8.91
N CYS A 57 10.57 5.89 8.24
CA CYS A 57 11.91 6.16 8.74
C CYS A 57 12.19 7.67 8.87
N GLU A 58 11.77 8.49 7.90
CA GLU A 58 11.93 9.95 7.96
C GLU A 58 11.14 10.56 9.12
N VAL A 59 9.90 10.10 9.32
CA VAL A 59 9.08 10.57 10.43
C VAL A 59 9.67 10.09 11.76
N VAL A 60 10.05 8.81 11.91
CA VAL A 60 10.62 8.32 13.17
C VAL A 60 11.92 9.03 13.52
N ALA A 61 12.77 9.35 12.53
CA ALA A 61 14.02 10.09 12.73
C ALA A 61 13.78 11.46 13.39
N ARG A 62 12.66 12.12 13.01
CA ARG A 62 12.25 13.44 13.52
C ARG A 62 11.53 13.38 14.86
N ILE A 63 11.01 12.21 15.26
CA ILE A 63 10.41 12.04 16.59
C ILE A 63 11.52 12.09 17.63
N LYS A 64 11.41 13.06 18.53
CA LYS A 64 12.26 13.13 19.72
C LYS A 64 11.45 12.70 20.93
N VAL A 65 12.11 12.01 21.87
CA VAL A 65 11.46 11.40 23.04
C VAL A 65 10.87 12.46 23.98
N ASP A 66 11.47 13.66 24.01
CA ASP A 66 10.96 14.84 24.72
C ASP A 66 9.66 15.41 24.12
N MET A 67 9.32 15.08 22.87
CA MET A 67 8.02 15.43 22.26
C MET A 67 6.86 14.56 22.75
N LEU A 68 7.15 13.43 23.39
CA LEU A 68 6.15 12.66 24.13
C LEU A 68 5.86 13.44 25.41
N GLY A 69 5.00 14.46 25.30
CA GLY A 69 4.61 15.33 26.40
C GLY A 69 3.99 14.53 27.55
N PRO A 70 3.73 15.16 28.71
CA PRO A 70 2.86 14.55 29.71
C PRO A 70 1.50 14.23 29.06
N PRO A 71 0.87 13.09 29.39
CA PRO A 71 -0.42 12.73 28.83
C PRO A 71 -1.44 13.87 29.02
N GLY A 72 -2.12 14.25 27.94
CA GLY A 72 -3.18 15.28 27.97
C GLY A 72 -2.74 16.73 27.69
N GLN A 73 -1.53 16.97 27.17
CA GLN A 73 -1.15 18.26 26.57
C GLN A 73 -1.33 18.25 25.05
N GLU A 74 -1.60 19.40 24.42
CA GLU A 74 -1.79 19.48 22.94
C GLU A 74 -0.60 18.91 22.13
N GLY A 75 0.62 19.00 22.67
CA GLY A 75 1.82 18.39 22.06
C GLY A 75 1.80 16.85 22.04
N ASP A 76 1.01 16.23 22.90
CA ASP A 76 0.84 14.78 23.03
C ASP A 76 -0.05 14.23 21.91
N GLU A 77 -1.17 14.89 21.59
CA GLU A 77 -2.06 14.47 20.49
C GLU A 77 -1.38 14.52 19.12
N LEU A 78 -0.67 15.61 18.82
CA LEU A 78 0.06 15.73 17.55
C LEU A 78 1.16 14.66 17.45
N THR A 79 1.82 14.36 18.55
CA THR A 79 2.85 13.31 18.62
C THR A 79 2.23 11.92 18.49
N ALA A 80 1.07 11.68 19.09
CA ALA A 80 0.31 10.44 18.96
C ALA A 80 -0.16 10.21 17.51
N HIS A 81 -0.64 11.24 16.82
CA HIS A 81 -1.01 11.13 15.40
C HIS A 81 0.19 10.83 14.50
N ARG A 82 1.32 11.49 14.74
CA ARG A 82 2.57 11.20 14.02
C ARG A 82 3.03 9.77 14.27
N TRP A 83 2.94 9.30 15.52
CA TRP A 83 3.29 7.94 15.90
C TRP A 83 2.39 6.90 15.23
N ALA A 84 1.07 7.13 15.22
CA ALA A 84 0.11 6.27 14.53
C ALA A 84 0.41 6.18 13.01
N ALA A 85 0.80 7.29 12.39
CA ALA A 85 1.20 7.30 10.98
C ALA A 85 2.49 6.48 10.74
N VAL A 86 3.51 6.63 11.59
CA VAL A 86 4.75 5.80 11.50
C VAL A 86 4.43 4.33 11.63
N ARG A 87 3.58 3.96 12.59
CA ARG A 87 3.16 2.58 12.81
C ARG A 87 2.43 2.01 11.60
N ALA A 88 1.47 2.74 11.04
CA ALA A 88 0.72 2.30 9.87
C ALA A 88 1.64 2.11 8.64
N ALA A 89 2.50 3.10 8.35
CA ALA A 89 3.42 3.04 7.22
C ALA A 89 4.49 1.94 7.40
N GLY A 90 5.06 1.79 8.59
CA GLY A 90 6.02 0.73 8.90
C GLY A 90 5.44 -0.67 8.77
N ASN A 91 4.21 -0.88 9.24
CA ASN A 91 3.52 -2.17 9.11
C ASN A 91 3.10 -2.46 7.66
N ALA A 92 2.71 -1.44 6.89
CA ALA A 92 2.43 -1.58 5.46
C ALA A 92 3.71 -2.00 4.69
N ALA A 93 4.83 -1.32 4.97
CA ALA A 93 6.13 -1.67 4.41
C ALA A 93 6.54 -3.11 4.77
N ALA A 94 6.39 -3.50 6.05
CA ALA A 94 6.73 -4.85 6.53
C ALA A 94 5.83 -5.97 5.98
N THR A 95 4.60 -5.63 5.57
CA THR A 95 3.67 -6.58 4.92
C THR A 95 4.10 -6.90 3.50
N GLN A 96 4.65 -5.91 2.79
CA GLN A 96 5.10 -6.06 1.40
C GLN A 96 6.57 -6.50 1.29
N ASP A 97 7.42 -6.04 2.21
CA ASP A 97 8.82 -6.40 2.32
C ASP A 97 9.16 -6.79 3.77
N GLY A 98 9.30 -8.10 3.98
CA GLY A 98 9.58 -8.70 5.30
C GLY A 98 10.87 -8.21 5.95
N SER A 99 11.73 -7.54 5.20
CA SER A 99 12.96 -7.02 5.73
C SER A 99 12.74 -5.72 6.58
N TYR A 100 11.57 -5.07 6.48
CA TYR A 100 11.12 -4.01 7.41
C TYR A 100 10.50 -4.54 8.72
N GLN A 101 10.33 -5.86 8.88
CA GLN A 101 9.74 -6.48 10.09
C GLN A 101 10.44 -6.06 11.40
N PRO A 102 11.78 -5.97 11.50
CA PRO A 102 12.44 -5.54 12.72
C PRO A 102 12.12 -4.08 13.11
N PHE A 103 11.93 -3.22 12.11
CA PHE A 103 11.50 -1.83 12.31
C PHE A 103 10.06 -1.77 12.79
N ALA A 104 9.15 -2.44 12.08
CA ALA A 104 7.74 -2.54 12.45
C ALA A 104 7.53 -3.07 13.88
N ALA A 105 8.25 -4.14 14.26
CA ALA A 105 8.19 -4.71 15.60
C ALA A 105 8.65 -3.72 16.69
N ALA A 106 9.71 -2.94 16.45
CA ALA A 106 10.18 -1.94 17.41
C ALA A 106 9.15 -0.81 17.61
N ILE A 107 8.51 -0.36 16.53
CA ILE A 107 7.43 0.65 16.57
C ILE A 107 6.20 0.11 17.31
N ASP A 108 5.78 -1.13 17.04
CA ASP A 108 4.64 -1.77 17.71
C ASP A 108 4.87 -1.96 19.21
N GLN A 109 6.09 -2.34 19.61
CA GLN A 109 6.46 -2.42 21.02
C GLN A 109 6.42 -1.06 21.71
N ALA A 110 6.95 -0.02 21.06
CA ALA A 110 6.89 1.34 21.60
C ALA A 110 5.44 1.86 21.69
N ASN A 111 4.59 1.53 20.71
CA ASN A 111 3.17 1.85 20.78
C ASN A 111 2.46 1.13 21.94
N THR A 112 2.78 -0.15 22.16
CA THR A 112 2.21 -0.92 23.28
C THR A 112 2.61 -0.30 24.62
N GLU A 113 3.87 0.12 24.76
CA GLU A 113 4.34 0.79 25.98
C GLU A 113 3.71 2.18 26.16
N LEU A 114 3.50 2.92 25.07
CA LEU A 114 2.82 4.22 25.12
C LEU A 114 1.38 4.09 25.62
N LEU A 115 0.68 3.04 25.21
CA LEU A 115 -0.71 2.77 25.57
C LEU A 115 -0.86 1.97 26.87
N ASN A 116 0.24 1.75 27.61
CA ASN A 116 0.23 0.98 28.84
C ASN A 116 -0.66 1.68 29.90
N PRO A 117 -1.73 1.02 30.40
CA PRO A 117 -2.64 1.63 31.38
C PRO A 117 -1.97 1.87 32.75
N ALA A 118 -0.84 1.22 33.04
CA ALA A 118 -0.05 1.48 34.24
C ALA A 118 0.81 2.77 34.14
N GLY A 119 0.80 3.42 32.97
CA GLY A 119 1.62 4.58 32.64
C GLY A 119 2.81 4.20 31.75
N PRO A 120 3.23 5.08 30.82
CA PRO A 120 4.28 4.80 29.86
C PRO A 120 5.68 4.84 30.50
N ASP A 121 6.48 3.77 30.33
CA ASP A 121 7.91 3.81 30.63
C ASP A 121 8.66 4.59 29.53
N ARG A 122 8.94 5.87 29.80
CA ARG A 122 9.62 6.77 28.87
C ARG A 122 11.02 6.29 28.49
N GLN A 123 11.75 5.64 29.40
CA GLN A 123 13.10 5.15 29.13
C GLN A 123 13.04 3.97 28.16
N LYS A 124 12.07 3.07 28.37
CA LYS A 124 11.82 1.94 27.48
C LYS A 124 11.35 2.39 26.10
N ILE A 125 10.41 3.35 26.03
CA ILE A 125 9.98 3.96 24.77
C ILE A 125 11.15 4.62 24.04
N ALA A 126 12.01 5.36 24.76
CA ALA A 126 13.20 5.99 24.18
C ALA A 126 14.15 4.96 23.54
N ASN A 127 14.38 3.84 24.22
CA ASN A 127 15.23 2.75 23.72
C ASN A 127 14.61 2.07 22.49
N LEU A 128 13.30 1.89 22.48
CA LEU A 128 12.56 1.31 21.34
C LEU A 128 12.58 2.25 20.12
N ILE A 129 12.39 3.56 20.33
CA ILE A 129 12.52 4.57 19.27
C ILE A 129 13.95 4.59 18.71
N ARG A 130 14.98 4.53 19.58
CA ARG A 130 16.37 4.44 19.14
C ARG A 130 16.61 3.19 18.32
N THR A 131 16.11 2.05 18.79
CA THR A 131 16.19 0.78 18.05
C THR A 131 15.51 0.90 16.68
N ALA A 132 14.32 1.49 16.60
CA ALA A 132 13.62 1.71 15.34
C ALA A 132 14.43 2.60 14.38
N LYS A 133 15.06 3.67 14.89
CA LYS A 133 15.98 4.53 14.11
C LYS A 133 17.18 3.75 13.59
N ASP A 134 17.83 2.96 14.43
CA ASP A 134 18.98 2.15 14.02
C ASP A 134 18.59 1.16 12.92
N ARG A 135 17.41 0.52 13.03
CA ARG A 135 16.90 -0.40 11.99
C ARG A 135 16.51 0.28 10.68
N CYS A 136 16.30 1.60 10.69
CA CYS A 136 16.08 2.41 9.50
C CYS A 136 17.39 2.89 8.84
N LEU A 137 18.46 3.17 9.60
CA LEU A 137 19.70 3.78 9.10
C LEU A 137 20.65 2.84 8.34
N TYR A 138 20.44 1.52 8.44
CA TYR A 138 21.24 0.50 7.73
C TYR A 138 20.56 -0.03 6.45
N ARG A 139 19.66 0.76 5.85
CA ARG A 139 18.99 0.51 4.57
C ARG A 139 19.19 1.69 3.63
#